data_AF-A0A7J0EWQ1-F1
#
_entry.id   AF-A0A7J0EWQ1-F1
#
_cell.length_a   1.000
_cell.length_b   1.000
_cell.length_c   1.000
_cell.angle_alpha   90.00
_cell.angle_beta   90.00
_cell.angle_gamma   90.00
#
_symmetry.space_group_name_H-M   'P 1'
#
loop_
_entity.id
_entity.type
_entity.pdbx_description
1 polymer ?
#
loop_
_entity_poly.entity_id
_entity_poly.type
_entity_poly.pdbx_seq_one_letter_code
_entity_poly.pdbx_strand_id
1 'polypeptide(L)'
;MGVPCPQIAASMVGGVFVWTLLEYSLHRFLFHIRTTSYWGNTIHYLLHGCHHKHPMDGLRLVFPPAGAVILAVPLWSMVKLIAPSSISPALMGGGLLGYIMYDCTHYYVHHGKPAKGVPSSLKRYHMNHHFRIQDKGFGITSSFWDIVFGTLPPPPPPAESAKKSR
;
A
#
# COMPACT_ATOMS: atom_id res chain seq x y z
N MET A 1 21.29 -18.75 -23.92
CA MET A 1 21.91 -18.84 -22.57
C MET A 1 20.88 -18.36 -21.56
N GLY A 2 20.65 -19.11 -20.48
CA GLY A 2 19.69 -18.72 -19.43
C GLY A 2 20.17 -17.51 -18.62
N VAL A 3 19.24 -16.82 -17.95
CA VAL A 3 19.57 -15.70 -17.06
C VAL A 3 20.25 -16.24 -15.79
N PRO A 4 21.41 -15.70 -15.36
CA PRO A 4 22.06 -16.14 -14.13
C PRO A 4 21.19 -15.92 -12.88
N CYS A 5 21.30 -16.83 -11.90
CA CYS A 5 20.53 -16.73 -10.65
C CYS A 5 20.68 -15.37 -9.92
N PRO A 6 21.88 -14.75 -9.84
CA PRO A 6 22.01 -13.43 -9.22
C PRO A 6 21.20 -12.35 -9.94
N GLN A 7 21.10 -12.41 -11.26
CA GLN A 7 20.32 -11.46 -12.05
C GLN A 7 18.82 -11.68 -11.86
N ILE A 8 18.37 -12.92 -11.71
CA ILE A 8 16.98 -13.23 -11.35
C ILE A 8 16.66 -12.67 -9.96
N ALA A 9 17.51 -12.94 -8.96
CA ALA A 9 17.32 -12.46 -7.60
C ALA A 9 17.30 -10.92 -7.52
N ALA A 10 18.24 -10.26 -8.18
CA ALA A 10 18.27 -8.80 -8.28
C ALA A 10 17.01 -8.24 -8.95
N SER A 11 16.53 -8.90 -10.01
CA SER A 11 15.29 -8.51 -10.70
C SER A 11 14.07 -8.67 -9.80
N MET A 12 14.00 -9.73 -9.00
CA MET A 12 12.92 -9.92 -8.02
C MET A 12 12.95 -8.85 -6.92
N VAL A 13 14.12 -8.55 -6.36
CA VAL A 13 14.29 -7.48 -5.37
C VAL A 13 13.91 -6.13 -5.96
N GLY A 14 14.31 -5.85 -7.21
CA GLY A 14 13.89 -4.67 -7.95
C GLY A 14 12.37 -4.59 -8.11
N GLY A 15 11.71 -5.71 -8.42
CA GLY A 15 10.26 -5.80 -8.49
C GLY A 15 9.56 -5.47 -7.15
N VAL A 16 10.07 -6.01 -6.04
CA VAL A 16 9.57 -5.69 -4.69
C VAL A 16 9.76 -4.20 -4.37
N PHE A 17 10.92 -3.63 -4.70
CA PHE A 17 11.18 -2.21 -4.50
C PHE A 17 10.23 -1.33 -5.31
N VAL A 18 10.03 -1.64 -6.60
CA VAL A 18 9.06 -0.94 -7.46
C VAL A 18 7.64 -1.06 -6.89
N TRP A 19 7.27 -2.20 -6.33
CA TRP A 19 5.98 -2.35 -5.66
C TRP A 19 5.82 -1.35 -4.52
N THR A 20 6.83 -1.09 -3.69
CA THR A 20 6.69 -0.12 -2.58
C THR A 20 6.34 1.29 -3.07
N LEU A 21 6.84 1.69 -4.24
CA LEU A 21 6.49 2.97 -4.86
C LEU A 21 5.08 2.94 -5.46
N LEU A 22 4.70 1.81 -6.07
CA LEU A 22 3.36 1.60 -6.60
C LEU A 22 2.32 1.61 -5.49
N GLU A 23 2.57 0.94 -4.38
CA GLU A 23 1.78 0.97 -3.15
C GLU A 23 1.51 2.41 -2.71
N TYR A 24 2.58 3.20 -2.52
CA TYR A 24 2.47 4.60 -2.15
C TYR A 24 1.61 5.41 -3.15
N SER A 25 1.87 5.21 -4.44
CA SER A 25 1.21 5.96 -5.51
C SER A 25 -0.27 5.60 -5.64
N LEU A 26 -0.61 4.31 -5.61
CA LEU A 26 -1.98 3.84 -5.63
C LEU A 26 -2.73 4.34 -4.39
N HIS A 27 -2.14 4.19 -3.21
CA HIS A 27 -2.79 4.62 -1.98
C HIS A 27 -3.05 6.13 -1.98
N ARG A 28 -2.06 6.94 -2.36
CA ARG A 28 -2.19 8.41 -2.37
C ARG A 28 -3.10 8.95 -3.47
N PHE A 29 -2.93 8.50 -4.72
CA PHE A 29 -3.54 9.16 -5.87
C PHE A 29 -4.79 8.45 -6.39
N LEU A 30 -4.93 7.13 -6.18
CA LEU A 30 -6.08 6.37 -6.62
C LEU A 30 -7.05 6.06 -5.47
N PHE A 31 -6.54 5.59 -4.34
CA PHE A 31 -7.37 5.16 -3.21
C PHE A 31 -7.90 6.34 -2.38
N HIS A 32 -7.21 7.49 -2.40
CA HIS A 32 -7.66 8.76 -1.80
C HIS A 32 -8.06 9.81 -2.85
N ILE A 33 -8.45 9.36 -4.05
CA ILE A 33 -8.96 10.26 -5.10
C ILE A 33 -10.26 10.93 -4.65
N ARG A 34 -10.40 12.23 -4.92
CA ARG A 34 -11.66 12.95 -4.68
C ARG A 34 -12.57 12.84 -5.89
N THR A 35 -13.77 12.28 -5.68
CA THR A 35 -14.80 12.13 -6.71
C THR A 35 -16.08 12.87 -6.32
N THR A 36 -16.88 13.26 -7.32
CA THR A 36 -18.16 13.97 -7.10
C THR A 36 -19.35 13.30 -7.79
N SER A 37 -19.13 12.47 -8.82
CA SER A 37 -20.18 11.75 -9.53
C SER A 37 -20.61 10.49 -8.79
N TYR A 38 -21.85 10.03 -9.02
CA TYR A 38 -22.35 8.78 -8.45
C TYR A 38 -21.41 7.60 -8.75
N TRP A 39 -21.09 7.38 -10.03
CA TRP A 39 -20.23 6.26 -10.44
C TRP A 39 -18.78 6.42 -9.93
N GLY A 40 -18.25 7.64 -9.90
CA GLY A 40 -16.93 7.90 -9.31
C GLY A 40 -16.89 7.54 -7.83
N ASN A 41 -17.90 7.97 -7.06
CA ASN A 41 -18.02 7.65 -5.64
C ASN A 41 -18.20 6.14 -5.40
N THR A 42 -18.96 5.45 -6.25
CA THR A 42 -19.13 3.99 -6.18
C THR A 42 -17.81 3.27 -6.41
N ILE A 43 -17.05 3.63 -7.45
CA ILE A 43 -15.75 3.02 -7.72
C ILE A 43 -14.77 3.31 -6.58
N HIS A 44 -14.67 4.56 -6.12
CA HIS A 44 -13.82 4.93 -4.98
C HIS A 44 -14.20 4.14 -3.70
N TYR A 45 -15.50 3.98 -3.44
CA TYR A 45 -15.97 3.18 -2.31
C TYR A 45 -15.50 1.72 -2.41
N LEU A 46 -15.57 1.11 -3.59
CA LEU A 46 -15.12 -0.26 -3.81
C LEU A 46 -13.60 -0.42 -3.74
N LEU A 47 -12.84 0.58 -4.19
CA LEU A 47 -11.37 0.53 -4.16
C LEU A 47 -10.80 0.71 -2.76
N HIS A 48 -11.35 1.64 -1.97
CA HIS A 48 -10.77 1.96 -0.65
C HIS A 48 -11.75 2.62 0.34
N GLY A 49 -12.77 3.34 -0.13
CA GLY A 49 -13.69 4.04 0.77
C GLY A 49 -14.45 3.12 1.72
N CYS A 50 -14.76 1.88 1.30
CA CYS A 50 -15.37 0.86 2.16
C CYS A 50 -14.47 0.50 3.34
N HIS A 51 -13.18 0.33 3.09
CA HIS A 51 -12.19 0.04 4.12
C HIS A 51 -12.06 1.19 5.12
N HIS A 52 -11.99 2.44 4.67
CA HIS A 52 -11.97 3.60 5.57
C HIS A 52 -13.26 3.75 6.40
N LYS A 53 -14.41 3.39 5.83
CA LYS A 53 -15.69 3.44 6.53
C LYS A 53 -15.85 2.31 7.55
N HIS A 54 -15.26 1.14 7.27
CA HIS A 54 -15.36 -0.07 8.09
C HIS A 54 -13.97 -0.68 8.36
N PRO A 55 -13.06 0.04 9.04
CA PRO A 55 -11.64 -0.34 9.12
C PRO A 55 -11.37 -1.62 9.91
N MET A 56 -12.34 -2.11 10.69
CA MET A 56 -12.21 -3.35 11.48
C MET A 56 -13.04 -4.51 10.89
N ASP A 57 -13.62 -4.34 9.69
CA ASP A 57 -14.28 -5.42 8.97
C ASP A 57 -13.23 -6.27 8.24
N GLY A 58 -12.90 -7.42 8.83
CA GLY A 58 -11.87 -8.32 8.32
C GLY A 58 -12.15 -8.91 6.93
N LEU A 59 -13.38 -8.84 6.43
CA LEU A 59 -13.75 -9.33 5.10
C LEU A 59 -13.66 -8.24 4.01
N ARG A 60 -13.37 -6.99 4.39
CA ARG A 60 -13.40 -5.82 3.48
C ARG A 60 -12.13 -4.98 3.56
N LEU A 61 -11.00 -5.62 3.83
CA LEU A 61 -9.70 -4.97 3.99
C LEU A 61 -8.76 -5.22 2.80
N VAL A 62 -8.51 -6.49 2.48
CA VAL A 62 -7.57 -6.86 1.42
C VAL A 62 -8.20 -6.66 0.05
N PHE A 63 -7.37 -6.38 -0.96
CA PHE A 63 -7.89 -6.18 -2.29
C PHE A 63 -8.37 -7.52 -2.88
N PRO A 64 -9.60 -7.60 -3.44
CA PRO A 64 -10.12 -8.87 -3.93
C PRO A 64 -9.26 -9.37 -5.11
N PRO A 65 -8.94 -10.68 -5.20
CA PRO A 65 -8.08 -11.23 -6.26
C PRO A 65 -8.55 -10.89 -7.68
N ALA A 66 -9.86 -10.88 -7.92
CA ALA A 66 -10.43 -10.49 -9.21
C ALA A 66 -10.07 -9.05 -9.59
N GLY A 67 -10.13 -8.11 -8.64
CA GLY A 67 -9.69 -6.73 -8.85
C GLY A 67 -8.18 -6.65 -9.05
N ALA A 68 -7.41 -7.42 -8.28
CA ALA A 68 -5.95 -7.45 -8.40
C ALA A 68 -5.51 -7.91 -9.80
N VAL A 69 -6.16 -8.92 -10.37
CA VAL A 69 -5.89 -9.40 -11.75
C VAL A 69 -6.16 -8.32 -12.79
N ILE A 70 -7.24 -7.55 -12.65
CA ILE A 70 -7.56 -6.43 -13.55
C ILE A 70 -6.42 -5.39 -13.55
N LEU A 71 -5.83 -5.09 -12.40
CA LEU A 71 -4.68 -4.19 -12.29
C LEU A 71 -3.37 -4.84 -12.75
N ALA A 72 -3.21 -6.16 -12.59
CA ALA A 72 -2.00 -6.88 -12.98
C ALA A 72 -1.79 -6.94 -14.50
N VAL A 73 -2.86 -6.97 -15.30
CA VAL A 73 -2.78 -7.01 -16.77
C VAL A 73 -2.08 -5.79 -17.40
N PRO A 74 -2.49 -4.54 -17.11
CA PRO A 74 -1.80 -3.36 -17.62
C PRO A 74 -0.39 -3.25 -17.03
N LEU A 75 -0.17 -3.63 -15.76
CA LEU A 75 1.17 -3.67 -15.17
C LEU A 75 2.10 -4.65 -15.89
N TRP A 76 1.63 -5.86 -16.21
CA TRP A 76 2.41 -6.83 -17.00
C TRP A 76 2.76 -6.29 -18.38
N SER A 77 1.81 -5.61 -19.03
CA SER A 77 2.04 -4.97 -20.32
C SER A 77 3.13 -3.90 -20.21
N MET A 78 3.09 -3.08 -19.16
CA MET A 78 4.12 -2.07 -18.89
C MET A 78 5.50 -2.69 -18.64
N VAL A 79 5.59 -3.74 -17.81
CA VAL A 79 6.86 -4.44 -17.52
C VAL A 79 7.50 -5.00 -18.80
N LYS A 80 6.70 -5.58 -19.70
CA LYS A 80 7.19 -6.08 -21.01
C LYS A 80 7.70 -4.97 -21.92
N LEU A 81 7.21 -3.74 -21.78
CA LEU A 81 7.63 -2.61 -22.60
C LEU A 81 8.95 -1.99 -22.11
N ILE A 82 9.18 -1.97 -20.80
CA ILE A 82 10.31 -1.26 -20.19
C ILE A 82 11.49 -2.15 -19.80
N ALA A 83 11.30 -3.48 -19.77
CA ALA A 83 12.33 -4.43 -19.36
C ALA A 83 12.56 -5.51 -20.42
N PRO A 84 13.80 -6.03 -20.58
CA PRO A 84 14.07 -7.16 -21.44
C PRO A 84 13.21 -8.38 -21.08
N SER A 85 12.73 -9.09 -22.09
CA SER A 85 11.86 -10.28 -21.95
C SER A 85 12.47 -11.37 -21.05
N SER A 86 13.80 -11.42 -20.96
CA SER A 86 14.54 -12.35 -20.12
C SER A 86 14.35 -12.10 -18.62
N ILE A 87 14.13 -10.86 -18.18
CA ILE A 87 13.97 -10.48 -16.77
C ILE A 87 12.55 -10.05 -16.39
N SER A 88 11.69 -9.73 -17.37
CA SER A 88 10.30 -9.31 -17.13
C SER A 88 9.53 -10.26 -16.19
N PRO A 89 9.62 -11.61 -16.33
CA PRO A 89 8.94 -12.52 -15.40
C PRO A 89 9.44 -12.41 -13.96
N ALA A 90 10.75 -12.23 -13.75
CA ALA A 90 11.35 -12.08 -12.43
C ALA A 90 10.96 -10.74 -11.78
N LEU A 91 10.96 -9.66 -12.56
CA LEU A 91 10.47 -8.34 -12.13
C LEU A 91 8.99 -8.39 -11.73
N MET A 92 8.14 -8.99 -12.57
CA MET A 92 6.72 -9.15 -12.27
C MET A 92 6.50 -10.03 -11.05
N GLY A 93 7.22 -11.14 -10.92
CA GLY A 93 7.19 -12.01 -9.75
C GLY A 93 7.58 -11.29 -8.46
N GLY A 94 8.61 -10.45 -8.51
CA GLY A 94 8.99 -9.56 -7.41
C GLY A 94 7.89 -8.56 -7.05
N GLY A 95 7.28 -7.92 -8.06
CA GLY A 95 6.16 -6.99 -7.84
C GLY A 95 4.95 -7.66 -7.19
N LEU A 96 4.58 -8.86 -7.64
CA LEU A 96 3.50 -9.67 -7.06
C LEU A 96 3.82 -10.13 -5.63
N LEU A 97 5.07 -10.50 -5.36
CA LEU A 97 5.52 -10.79 -4.00
C LEU A 97 5.38 -9.56 -3.10
N GLY A 98 5.80 -8.38 -3.59
CA GLY A 98 5.60 -7.10 -2.89
C GLY A 98 4.12 -6.85 -2.58
N TYR A 99 3.23 -7.08 -3.53
CA TYR A 99 1.77 -6.97 -3.34
C TYR A 99 1.24 -7.87 -2.23
N ILE A 100 1.64 -9.15 -2.22
CA ILE A 100 1.22 -10.08 -1.16
C ILE A 100 1.75 -9.62 0.20
N MET A 101 3.02 -9.20 0.27
CA MET A 101 3.61 -8.65 1.49
C MET A 101 2.83 -7.43 1.99
N TYR A 102 2.41 -6.55 1.08
CA TYR A 102 1.56 -5.41 1.37
C TYR A 102 0.21 -5.82 1.96
N ASP A 103 -0.56 -6.70 1.31
CA ASP A 103 -1.89 -7.07 1.77
C ASP A 103 -1.83 -7.82 3.11
N CYS A 104 -0.85 -8.69 3.29
CA CYS A 104 -0.61 -9.37 4.57
C CYS A 104 -0.22 -8.38 5.68
N THR A 105 0.68 -7.42 5.38
CA THR A 105 1.07 -6.38 6.35
C THR A 105 -0.12 -5.51 6.71
N HIS A 106 -0.90 -5.09 5.72
CA HIS A 106 -2.09 -4.28 5.90
C HIS A 106 -3.09 -4.98 6.82
N TYR A 107 -3.41 -6.25 6.53
CA TYR A 107 -4.30 -7.03 7.37
C TYR A 107 -3.77 -7.17 8.80
N TYR A 108 -2.47 -7.45 8.95
CA TYR A 108 -1.84 -7.62 10.24
C TYR A 108 -1.83 -6.34 11.08
N VAL A 109 -1.61 -5.16 10.50
CA VAL A 109 -1.64 -3.91 11.26
C VAL A 109 -3.05 -3.57 11.78
N HIS A 110 -4.11 -3.97 11.08
CA HIS A 110 -5.48 -3.85 11.59
C HIS A 110 -5.80 -4.88 12.68
N HIS A 111 -5.62 -6.16 12.38
CA HIS A 111 -6.20 -7.26 13.17
C HIS A 111 -5.20 -7.94 14.12
N GLY A 112 -3.90 -7.78 13.87
CA GLY A 112 -2.85 -8.38 14.68
C GLY A 112 -2.55 -7.61 15.97
N LYS A 113 -1.75 -8.25 16.83
CA LYS A 113 -1.10 -7.65 18.01
C LYS A 113 0.41 -7.62 17.79
N PRO A 114 0.94 -6.56 17.15
CA PRO A 114 2.35 -6.52 16.79
C PRO A 114 3.25 -6.47 18.02
N ALA A 115 4.38 -7.18 17.95
CA ALA A 115 5.45 -7.02 18.92
C ALA A 115 6.00 -5.58 18.91
N LYS A 116 6.67 -5.20 20.01
CA LYS A 116 7.33 -3.89 20.13
C LYS A 116 8.33 -3.66 18.99
N GLY A 117 8.55 -2.41 18.64
CA GLY A 117 9.48 -2.00 17.57
C GLY A 117 8.75 -1.69 16.26
N VAL A 118 9.37 -2.02 15.13
CA VAL A 118 8.90 -1.62 13.79
C VAL A 118 7.44 -2.03 13.53
N PRO A 119 6.99 -3.27 13.79
CA PRO A 119 5.59 -3.65 13.52
C PRO A 119 4.57 -2.84 14.33
N SER A 120 4.86 -2.57 15.61
CA SER A 120 4.00 -1.72 16.44
C SER A 120 3.98 -0.26 15.98
N SER A 121 5.11 0.24 15.48
CA SER A 121 5.21 1.59 14.91
C SER A 121 4.41 1.71 13.61
N LEU A 122 4.48 0.71 12.73
CA LEU A 122 3.66 0.65 11.50
C LEU A 122 2.16 0.58 11.83
N LYS A 123 1.77 -0.21 12.83
CA LYS A 123 0.37 -0.21 13.30
C LYS A 123 -0.07 1.17 13.77
N ARG A 124 0.68 1.82 14.66
CA ARG A 124 0.33 3.17 15.13
C ARG A 124 0.29 4.18 13.99
N TYR A 125 1.24 4.10 13.09
CA TYR A 125 1.32 4.93 11.89
C TYR A 125 0.07 4.80 11.02
N HIS A 126 -0.33 3.57 10.70
CA HIS A 126 -1.50 3.29 9.87
C HIS A 126 -2.82 3.62 10.58
N MET A 127 -2.92 3.37 11.88
CA MET A 127 -4.09 3.81 12.66
C MET A 127 -4.22 5.35 12.70
N ASN A 128 -3.11 6.09 12.71
CA ASN A 128 -3.16 7.54 12.59
C ASN A 128 -3.70 8.00 11.23
N HIS A 129 -3.35 7.27 10.15
CA HIS A 129 -3.92 7.51 8.83
C HIS A 129 -5.45 7.36 8.87
N HIS A 130 -5.96 6.23 9.39
CA HIS A 130 -7.41 5.99 9.47
C HIS A 130 -8.18 6.98 10.35
N PHE A 131 -7.68 7.24 11.57
CA PHE A 131 -8.48 7.85 12.63
C PHE A 131 -8.11 9.30 12.96
N ARG A 132 -7.02 9.83 12.39
CA ARG A 132 -6.56 11.19 12.70
C ARG A 132 -6.33 12.04 11.46
N ILE A 133 -5.56 11.56 10.49
CA ILE A 133 -5.13 12.36 9.34
C ILE A 133 -5.02 11.50 8.08
N GLN A 134 -6.11 11.45 7.31
CA GLN A 134 -6.24 10.60 6.12
C GLN A 134 -5.49 11.12 4.90
N ASP A 135 -5.07 12.39 4.86
CA ASP A 135 -4.29 12.98 3.76
C ASP A 135 -2.76 12.86 3.95
N LYS A 136 -2.33 12.04 4.92
CA LYS A 136 -0.93 11.71 5.23
C LYS A 136 -0.81 10.23 5.54
N GLY A 137 0.39 9.68 5.44
CA GLY A 137 0.68 8.32 5.85
C GLY A 137 0.21 7.25 4.87
N PHE A 138 0.62 7.34 3.62
CA PHE A 138 0.14 6.47 2.53
C PHE A 138 0.91 5.14 2.40
N GLY A 139 2.12 5.04 2.95
CA GLY A 139 2.87 3.78 2.97
C GLY A 139 2.38 2.83 4.05
N ILE A 140 1.98 1.62 3.68
CA ILE A 140 1.53 0.56 4.59
C ILE A 140 2.69 -0.34 5.01
N THR A 141 3.55 -0.72 4.06
CA THR A 141 4.71 -1.58 4.32
C THR A 141 5.87 -0.82 4.95
N SER A 142 6.01 0.48 4.64
CA SER A 142 6.99 1.38 5.25
C SER A 142 6.59 2.84 5.09
N SER A 143 7.12 3.72 5.93
CA SER A 143 6.96 5.18 5.80
C SER A 143 7.98 5.83 4.86
N PHE A 144 8.75 5.05 4.09
CA PHE A 144 9.87 5.55 3.30
C PHE A 144 9.44 6.61 2.28
N TRP A 145 8.43 6.29 1.45
CA TRP A 145 7.94 7.21 0.44
C TRP A 145 7.20 8.41 1.02
N ASP A 146 6.59 8.27 2.20
CA ASP A 146 6.02 9.42 2.92
C ASP A 146 7.08 10.41 3.40
N ILE A 147 8.28 9.93 3.74
CA ILE A 147 9.41 10.81 4.06
C ILE A 147 9.91 11.49 2.77
N VAL A 148 10.13 10.71 1.72
CA VAL A 148 10.63 11.22 0.42
C VAL A 148 9.71 12.29 -0.17
N PHE A 149 8.39 12.10 -0.09
CA PHE A 149 7.40 12.99 -0.70
C PHE A 149 6.69 13.93 0.28
N GLY A 150 7.15 14.02 1.53
CA GLY A 150 6.65 14.98 2.52
C GLY A 150 5.21 14.72 2.98
N THR A 151 4.81 13.45 3.05
CA THR A 151 3.48 13.01 3.52
C THR A 151 3.52 12.24 4.84
N LEU A 152 4.63 12.31 5.58
CA LEU A 152 4.73 11.72 6.92
C LEU A 152 3.75 12.43 7.89
N PRO A 153 2.91 11.69 8.65
CA PRO A 153 2.03 12.28 9.65
C PRO A 153 2.85 12.94 10.78
N PRO A 154 2.46 14.14 11.25
CA PRO A 154 3.11 14.76 12.40
C PRO A 154 2.89 13.92 13.67
N PRO A 155 3.73 14.06 14.71
CA PRO A 155 3.48 13.37 15.97
C PRO A 155 2.09 13.75 16.54
N PRO A 156 1.44 12.86 17.29
CA PRO A 156 0.21 13.20 17.99
C PRO A 156 0.48 14.33 19.00
N PRO A 157 -0.48 15.23 19.22
CA PRO A 157 -0.31 16.30 20.19
C PRO A 157 -0.17 15.73 21.62
N PRO A 158 0.53 16.44 22.54
CA PRO A 158 0.68 16.00 23.92
C PRO A 158 -0.67 15.75 24.62
N ALA A 159 -0.72 14.77 25.53
CA ALA A 159 -1.95 14.32 26.18
C ALA A 159 -2.74 15.43 26.90
N GLU A 160 -2.10 16.53 27.30
CA GLU A 160 -2.73 17.68 27.96
C GLU A 160 -3.63 18.53 27.04
N SER A 161 -3.33 18.61 25.73
CA SER A 161 -4.14 19.44 24.81
C SER A 161 -5.43 18.75 24.36
N ALA A 162 -5.51 17.41 24.43
CA ALA A 162 -6.69 16.64 24.04
C ALA A 162 -7.86 16.73 25.04
N LYS A 163 -7.60 17.15 26.29
CA LYS A 163 -8.63 17.37 27.31
C LYS A 163 -9.33 18.73 27.20
N LYS A 164 -8.72 19.73 26.55
CA LYS A 164 -9.28 21.09 26.43
C LYS A 164 -10.23 21.28 25.24
N SER A 165 -10.35 20.29 24.36
CA SER A 165 -11.19 20.35 23.15
C SER A 165 -12.42 19.43 23.21
N ARG A 166 -12.80 18.97 24.41
CA ARG A 166 -14.04 18.21 24.66
C ARG A 166 -15.00 19.06 25.47
#